data_AF-A0A2H0LYQ5-F1
#
_entry.id   AF-A0A2H0LYQ5-F1
#
_cell.length_a   1.000
_cell.length_b   1.000
_cell.length_c   1.000
_cell.angle_alpha   90.00
_cell.angle_beta   90.00
_cell.angle_gamma   90.00
#
_symmetry.space_group_name_H-M   'P 1'
#
loop_
_entity.id
_entity.type
_entity.pdbx_description
1 polymer ?
#
loop_
_entity_poly.entity_id
_entity_poly.type
_entity_poly.pdbx_seq_one_letter_code
_entity_poly.pdbx_strand_id
1 'polypeptide(L)'
;MIRKAESFFRIFSPKKRLFPAGLTLVELLVVIVLAVIVTSVVSLTLRAGLGSWQIGEGEIALQRQAQRIMEEIIEGKDDIPGIREALSVVEADVNSLGVVPLWEDIYRNYQKEEAEFVLTKPFSPGAPLPIGQMKTPGSKKYISVPAVFLYDEDGTSRAGGNTVKFLNSVPRGSDVRLLYFPDASGDSSVIMRYYWDRNSRKIFREYRGRKEEVVKYDRNVNIADLKFLYYDNLNNMLSVGKKSSLSAVGIDFIVEKNNVLRELSSFVSIRGLGGNLGSGLALNEEMEVLIPDSKQIRTLALDNIWGISDDDKLDIEISGYGRTWKISIDFGISGAEPSILGFNIEYPPGSVVYTNKRIRPAKSGLNLLKLGNDYYDYDDDANVEDIVDVSGEEVKFRVTRMDISAAAIFVRP
;
A
#
# COMPACT_ATOMS: atom_id res chain seq x y z
N MET A 1 -10.90 -53.89 15.28
CA MET A 1 -9.71 -54.00 16.17
C MET A 1 -9.99 -53.09 17.35
N ILE A 2 -10.19 -53.50 18.61
CA ILE A 2 -9.67 -54.63 19.37
C ILE A 2 -10.85 -55.20 20.20
N ARG A 3 -11.31 -56.40 19.83
CA ARG A 3 -11.96 -57.35 20.74
C ARG A 3 -10.82 -58.13 21.38
N LYS A 4 -10.49 -57.85 22.64
CA LYS A 4 -9.76 -58.74 23.58
C LYS A 4 -9.45 -57.99 24.88
N ALA A 5 -10.43 -57.92 25.77
CA ALA A 5 -10.19 -57.64 27.19
C ALA A 5 -11.31 -58.19 28.11
N GLU A 6 -12.16 -59.11 27.63
CA GLU A 6 -13.26 -59.68 28.44
C GLU A 6 -12.94 -61.05 29.07
N SER A 7 -11.71 -61.55 28.96
CA SER A 7 -11.38 -62.91 29.39
C SER A 7 -10.52 -63.04 30.65
N PHE A 8 -10.41 -62.00 31.49
CA PHE A 8 -9.60 -62.08 32.72
C PHE A 8 -10.38 -61.97 34.04
N PHE A 9 -11.69 -61.70 34.01
CA PHE A 9 -12.50 -61.51 35.24
C PHE A 9 -13.58 -62.58 35.46
N ARG A 10 -13.31 -63.83 35.07
CA ARG A 10 -14.22 -64.97 35.32
C ARG A 10 -13.54 -66.17 35.97
N ILE A 11 -12.80 -65.95 37.04
CA ILE A 11 -12.56 -66.98 38.04
C ILE A 11 -12.66 -66.29 39.40
N PHE A 12 -13.61 -66.77 40.21
CA PHE A 12 -13.90 -66.50 41.63
C PHE A 12 -15.38 -66.16 41.85
N SER A 13 -16.23 -67.17 41.63
CA SER A 13 -17.32 -67.40 42.57
C SER A 13 -16.72 -68.14 43.77
N PRO A 14 -17.00 -67.68 44.99
CA PRO A 14 -17.83 -68.55 45.82
C PRO A 14 -18.97 -67.78 46.48
N LYS A 15 -20.18 -68.29 46.29
CA LYS A 15 -21.22 -68.22 47.32
C LYS A 15 -20.68 -68.87 48.59
N LYS A 16 -20.47 -68.10 49.66
CA LYS A 16 -20.78 -68.49 51.05
C LYS A 16 -20.58 -67.35 52.04
N ARG A 17 -21.71 -67.02 52.70
CA ARG A 17 -21.89 -66.46 54.05
C ARG A 17 -21.30 -65.08 54.35
N LEU A 18 -22.21 -64.13 54.63
CA LEU A 18 -21.94 -62.95 55.43
C LEU A 18 -21.34 -63.36 56.78
N PHE A 19 -20.07 -63.00 56.99
CA PHE A 19 -19.57 -62.53 58.28
C PHE A 19 -19.03 -61.11 58.01
N PRO A 20 -19.27 -60.13 58.90
CA PRO A 20 -18.59 -58.84 58.80
C PRO A 20 -17.14 -59.08 59.22
N ALA A 21 -16.29 -59.49 58.29
CA ALA A 21 -14.85 -59.45 58.48
C ALA A 21 -14.49 -57.96 58.58
N GLY A 22 -14.11 -57.52 59.79
CA GLY A 22 -13.55 -56.19 59.97
C GLY A 22 -12.41 -56.01 58.98
N LEU A 23 -12.38 -54.86 58.29
CA LEU A 23 -11.32 -54.50 57.37
C LEU A 23 -9.98 -54.75 58.05
N THR A 24 -9.14 -55.61 57.47
CA THR A 24 -7.82 -55.83 58.07
C THR A 24 -7.01 -54.53 57.93
N LEU A 25 -6.19 -54.21 58.93
CA LEU A 25 -5.36 -52.99 58.92
C LEU A 25 -4.51 -52.90 57.63
N VAL A 26 -4.09 -54.06 57.11
CA VAL A 26 -3.34 -54.20 55.86
C VAL A 26 -4.18 -53.81 54.64
N GLU A 27 -5.43 -54.27 54.54
CA GLU A 27 -6.32 -53.87 53.43
C GLU A 27 -6.61 -52.36 53.46
N LEU A 28 -6.80 -51.78 54.65
CA LEU A 28 -6.99 -50.33 54.79
C LEU A 28 -5.74 -49.58 54.31
N LEU A 29 -4.54 -50.03 54.69
CA LEU A 29 -3.26 -49.46 54.25
C LEU A 29 -3.09 -49.56 52.73
N VAL A 30 -3.42 -50.70 52.12
CA VAL A 30 -3.33 -50.88 50.66
C VAL A 30 -4.29 -49.93 49.93
N VAL A 31 -5.52 -49.77 50.43
CA VAL A 31 -6.51 -48.84 49.85
C VAL A 31 -6.05 -47.39 50.00
N ILE A 32 -5.50 -47.00 51.16
CA ILE A 32 -4.96 -45.65 51.37
C ILE A 32 -3.78 -45.38 50.44
N VAL A 33 -2.84 -46.32 50.31
CA VAL A 33 -1.68 -46.17 49.43
C VAL A 33 -2.11 -46.06 47.96
N LEU A 34 -3.03 -46.91 47.50
CA LEU A 34 -3.58 -46.83 46.15
C LEU A 34 -4.30 -45.49 45.93
N ALA A 35 -5.10 -45.02 46.89
CA ALA A 35 -5.78 -43.73 46.80
C ALA A 35 -4.80 -42.56 46.72
N VAL A 36 -3.71 -42.57 47.51
CA VAL A 36 -2.66 -41.55 47.46
C VAL A 36 -1.93 -41.56 46.13
N ILE A 37 -1.59 -42.74 45.60
CA ILE A 37 -0.93 -42.87 44.29
C ILE A 37 -1.85 -42.34 43.18
N VAL A 38 -3.11 -42.79 43.14
CA VAL A 38 -4.08 -42.34 42.13
C VAL A 38 -4.30 -40.82 42.23
N THR A 39 -4.51 -40.30 43.43
CA THR A 39 -4.71 -38.85 43.64
C THR A 39 -3.49 -38.04 43.23
N SER A 40 -2.28 -38.53 43.51
CA SER A 40 -1.04 -37.87 43.11
C SER A 40 -0.87 -37.84 41.59
N VAL A 41 -1.14 -38.96 40.92
CA VAL A 41 -1.09 -39.05 39.45
C VAL A 41 -2.13 -38.13 38.82
N VAL A 42 -3.38 -38.14 39.32
CA VAL A 42 -4.45 -37.24 38.84
C VAL A 42 -4.09 -35.77 39.09
N SER A 43 -3.50 -35.44 40.24
CA SER A 43 -3.07 -34.07 40.52
C SER A 43 -1.94 -33.61 39.58
N LEU A 44 -0.99 -34.49 39.25
CA LEU A 44 0.10 -34.18 38.32
C LEU A 44 -0.43 -33.97 36.90
N THR A 45 -1.31 -34.84 36.42
CA THR A 45 -1.90 -34.72 35.08
C THR A 45 -2.81 -33.50 34.96
N LEU A 46 -3.58 -33.18 35.99
CA LEU A 46 -4.38 -31.94 36.02
C LEU A 46 -3.50 -30.70 36.02
N ARG A 47 -2.42 -30.65 36.80
CA ARG A 47 -1.46 -29.53 36.78
C ARG A 47 -0.80 -29.38 35.42
N ALA A 48 -0.36 -30.48 34.82
CA ALA A 48 0.24 -30.46 33.48
C ALA A 48 -0.78 -30.04 32.42
N GLY A 49 -2.02 -30.53 32.50
CA GLY A 49 -3.11 -30.16 31.60
C GLY A 49 -3.50 -28.68 31.71
N LEU A 50 -3.62 -28.15 32.93
CA LEU A 50 -3.87 -26.74 33.18
C LEU A 50 -2.72 -25.85 32.69
N GLY A 51 -1.47 -26.25 32.92
CA GLY A 51 -0.30 -25.52 32.42
C GLY A 51 -0.26 -25.49 30.90
N SER A 52 -0.50 -26.63 30.25
CA SER A 52 -0.60 -26.73 28.78
C SER A 52 -1.74 -25.86 28.23
N TRP A 53 -2.91 -25.88 28.87
CA TRP A 53 -4.06 -25.07 28.47
C TRP A 53 -3.78 -23.56 28.62
N GLN A 54 -3.17 -23.12 29.73
CA GLN A 54 -2.79 -21.72 29.93
C GLN A 54 -1.76 -21.23 28.93
N ILE A 55 -0.78 -22.08 28.57
CA ILE A 55 0.19 -21.76 27.51
C ILE A 55 -0.53 -21.63 26.17
N GLY A 56 -1.38 -22.59 25.81
CA GLY A 56 -2.13 -22.57 24.56
C GLY A 56 -3.05 -21.35 24.43
N GLU A 57 -3.80 -21.00 25.48
CA GLU A 57 -4.63 -19.80 25.50
C GLU A 57 -3.79 -18.52 25.40
N GLY A 58 -2.65 -18.48 26.10
CA GLY A 58 -1.70 -17.37 26.06
C GLY A 58 -1.11 -17.15 24.66
N GLU A 59 -0.73 -18.22 23.97
CA GLU A 59 -0.20 -18.17 22.61
C GLU A 59 -1.26 -17.69 21.60
N ILE A 60 -2.49 -18.19 21.69
CA ILE A 60 -3.58 -17.78 20.81
C ILE A 60 -3.91 -16.30 21.03
N ALA A 61 -3.96 -15.86 22.29
CA ALA A 61 -4.20 -14.45 22.61
C ALA A 61 -3.08 -13.55 22.07
N LEU A 62 -1.82 -13.98 22.23
CA LEU A 62 -0.65 -13.25 21.72
C LEU A 62 -0.68 -13.15 20.19
N GLN A 63 -1.02 -14.24 19.49
CA GLN A 63 -1.14 -14.25 18.04
C GLN A 63 -2.26 -13.33 17.55
N ARG A 64 -3.45 -13.36 18.18
CA ARG A 64 -4.55 -12.45 17.83
C ARG A 64 -4.18 -10.99 18.04
N GLN A 65 -3.50 -10.69 19.14
CA GLN A 65 -3.06 -9.33 19.43
C GLN A 65 -2.01 -8.85 18.41
N ALA A 66 -1.06 -9.70 18.04
CA ALA A 66 -0.09 -9.39 17.01
C ALA A 66 -0.77 -9.17 15.65
N GLN A 67 -1.67 -10.06 15.24
CA GLN A 67 -2.44 -9.88 14.01
C GLN A 67 -3.21 -8.57 14.00
N ARG A 68 -3.86 -8.20 15.11
CA ARG A 68 -4.58 -6.93 15.23
C ARG A 68 -3.67 -5.72 15.11
N ILE A 69 -2.49 -5.74 15.74
CA ILE A 69 -1.49 -4.69 15.60
C ILE A 69 -1.06 -4.54 14.14
N MET A 70 -0.77 -5.66 13.48
CA MET A 70 -0.37 -5.67 12.08
C MET A 70 -1.49 -5.14 11.17
N GLU A 71 -2.70 -5.67 11.33
CA GLU A 71 -3.88 -5.26 10.57
C GLU A 71 -4.15 -3.76 10.72
N GLU A 72 -4.02 -3.20 11.92
CA GLU A 72 -4.26 -1.77 12.13
C GLU A 72 -3.15 -0.87 11.57
N ILE A 73 -1.91 -1.37 11.50
CA ILE A 73 -0.82 -0.68 10.80
C ILE A 73 -1.08 -0.68 9.27
N ILE A 74 -1.50 -1.83 8.73
CA ILE A 74 -1.67 -2.03 7.28
C ILE A 74 -2.94 -1.38 6.75
N GLU A 75 -4.09 -1.65 7.37
CA GLU A 75 -5.41 -1.18 6.92
C GLU A 75 -5.81 0.16 7.54
N GLY A 76 -5.34 0.45 8.75
CA GLY A 76 -5.70 1.66 9.48
C GLY A 76 -6.92 1.50 10.41
N LYS A 77 -7.54 2.63 10.75
CA LYS A 77 -8.77 2.76 11.53
C LYS A 77 -9.86 3.43 10.67
N ASP A 78 -11.12 3.43 11.11
CA ASP A 78 -12.26 4.02 10.39
C ASP A 78 -12.04 5.47 9.88
N ASP A 79 -11.22 6.27 10.58
CA ASP A 79 -10.93 7.68 10.27
C ASP A 79 -9.46 7.98 9.94
N ILE A 80 -8.59 6.97 9.99
CA ILE A 80 -7.14 7.12 9.75
C ILE A 80 -6.68 6.01 8.81
N PRO A 81 -6.19 6.35 7.60
CA PRO A 81 -5.73 5.36 6.63
C PRO A 81 -4.56 4.54 7.17
N GLY A 82 -4.40 3.31 6.69
CA GLY A 82 -3.22 2.48 6.93
C GLY A 82 -2.16 2.61 5.84
N ILE A 83 -1.07 1.86 5.96
CA ILE A 83 0.02 1.84 4.97
C ILE A 83 -0.46 1.36 3.58
N ARG A 84 -1.50 0.52 3.51
CA ARG A 84 -2.05 0.03 2.23
C ARG A 84 -2.57 1.17 1.35
N GLU A 85 -3.07 2.24 1.96
CA GLU A 85 -3.59 3.42 1.26
C GLU A 85 -2.54 4.54 1.11
N ALA A 86 -1.28 4.24 1.45
CA ALA A 86 -0.18 5.17 1.23
C ALA A 86 0.10 5.35 -0.27
N LEU A 87 0.28 6.61 -0.66
CA LEU A 87 0.64 7.02 -2.01
C LEU A 87 2.16 7.02 -2.22
N SER A 88 2.92 7.34 -1.17
CA SER A 88 4.38 7.34 -1.20
C SER A 88 5.00 7.13 0.19
N VAL A 89 6.26 6.71 0.20
CA VAL A 89 7.12 6.70 1.39
C VAL A 89 8.05 7.90 1.33
N VAL A 90 8.00 8.73 2.36
CA VAL A 90 8.81 9.95 2.48
C VAL A 90 9.88 9.83 3.55
N GLU A 91 9.72 8.97 4.54
CA GLU A 91 10.73 8.66 5.55
C GLU A 91 10.89 7.14 5.64
N ALA A 92 12.12 6.66 5.44
CA ALA A 92 12.43 5.24 5.45
C ALA A 92 13.61 5.03 6.41
N ASP A 93 13.34 4.43 7.57
CA ASP A 93 14.32 3.97 8.56
C ASP A 93 13.94 2.56 9.04
N VAL A 94 14.86 1.86 9.70
CA VAL A 94 14.63 0.51 10.24
C VAL A 94 13.50 0.50 11.26
N ASN A 95 13.43 1.48 12.16
CA ASN A 95 12.44 1.48 13.25
C ASN A 95 11.34 2.52 13.09
N SER A 96 11.36 3.28 11.99
CA SER A 96 10.35 4.29 11.68
C SER A 96 10.05 4.37 10.19
N LEU A 97 8.79 4.62 9.88
CA LEU A 97 8.27 4.74 8.53
C LEU A 97 7.40 5.99 8.46
N GLY A 98 7.68 6.88 7.50
CA GLY A 98 6.83 8.01 7.15
C GLY A 98 6.21 7.80 5.79
N VAL A 99 4.88 7.78 5.74
CA VAL A 99 4.10 7.61 4.51
C VAL A 99 3.16 8.77 4.28
N VAL A 100 2.81 9.02 3.03
CA VAL A 100 1.81 10.03 2.65
C VAL A 100 0.55 9.31 2.22
N PRO A 101 -0.52 9.30 3.03
CA PRO A 101 -1.80 8.77 2.60
C PRO A 101 -2.56 9.75 1.70
N LEU A 102 -3.61 9.25 1.06
CA LEU A 102 -4.59 10.08 0.36
C LEU A 102 -5.23 11.10 1.32
N TRP A 103 -5.22 12.37 0.94
CA TRP A 103 -5.87 13.42 1.73
C TRP A 103 -7.32 13.57 1.33
N GLU A 104 -8.17 13.90 2.30
CA GLU A 104 -9.61 14.01 2.13
C GLU A 104 -10.11 15.36 2.63
N ASP A 105 -10.75 16.12 1.74
CA ASP A 105 -11.52 17.30 2.09
C ASP A 105 -13.02 17.05 1.90
N ILE A 106 -13.81 17.41 2.92
CA ILE A 106 -15.27 17.24 2.92
C ILE A 106 -15.96 18.60 3.02
N TYR A 107 -16.80 18.91 2.04
CA TYR A 107 -17.67 20.07 2.03
C TYR A 107 -19.11 19.60 2.20
N ARG A 108 -19.70 19.89 3.37
CA ARG A 108 -21.07 19.44 3.68
C ARG A 108 -22.09 20.48 3.26
N ASN A 109 -23.22 20.02 2.75
CA ASN A 109 -24.37 20.86 2.41
C ASN A 109 -23.99 22.08 1.55
N TYR A 110 -23.24 21.85 0.47
CA TYR A 110 -22.67 22.89 -0.38
C TYR A 110 -23.78 23.76 -1.01
N GLN A 111 -23.81 25.05 -0.69
CA GLN A 111 -24.92 25.96 -1.07
C GLN A 111 -24.68 26.76 -2.35
N LYS A 112 -23.45 26.78 -2.85
CA LYS A 112 -23.10 27.53 -4.05
C LYS A 112 -23.35 26.68 -5.30
N GLU A 113 -23.52 27.34 -6.44
CA GLU A 113 -23.53 26.71 -7.77
C GLU A 113 -22.13 26.69 -8.41
N GLU A 114 -21.11 27.14 -7.68
CA GLU A 114 -19.72 27.10 -8.12
C GLU A 114 -19.23 25.64 -8.12
N ALA A 115 -18.51 25.24 -9.17
CA ALA A 115 -17.91 23.91 -9.26
C ALA A 115 -16.49 23.87 -8.67
N GLU A 116 -16.03 24.98 -8.08
CA GLU A 116 -14.66 25.21 -7.64
C GLU A 116 -14.56 25.13 -6.11
N PHE A 117 -13.52 24.44 -5.64
CA PHE A 117 -13.31 24.09 -4.24
C PHE A 117 -11.86 24.35 -3.86
N VAL A 118 -11.64 25.05 -2.75
CA VAL A 118 -10.29 25.34 -2.24
C VAL A 118 -9.90 24.31 -1.18
N LEU A 119 -9.03 23.38 -1.56
CA LEU A 119 -8.40 22.35 -0.76
C LEU A 119 -7.72 22.90 0.50
N THR A 120 -7.77 22.13 1.58
CA THR A 120 -7.17 22.48 2.87
C THR A 120 -5.66 22.30 2.89
N LYS A 121 -5.13 21.42 2.02
CA LYS A 121 -3.71 21.16 1.84
C LYS A 121 -3.33 21.35 0.37
N PRO A 122 -2.10 21.82 0.08
CA PRO A 122 -1.58 21.81 -1.28
C PRO A 122 -1.51 20.39 -1.81
N PHE A 123 -1.80 20.21 -3.09
CA PHE A 123 -1.58 18.94 -3.77
C PHE A 123 -0.13 18.85 -4.23
N SER A 124 0.41 17.63 -4.28
CA SER A 124 1.79 17.40 -4.73
C SER A 124 1.95 17.79 -6.21
N PRO A 125 3.04 18.45 -6.59
CA PRO A 125 3.49 18.51 -7.98
C PRO A 125 3.39 17.15 -8.68
N GLY A 126 2.73 17.09 -9.85
CA GLY A 126 2.56 15.84 -10.61
C GLY A 126 1.66 14.80 -9.97
N ALA A 127 0.88 15.20 -8.95
CA ALA A 127 -0.15 14.36 -8.37
C ALA A 127 -1.10 13.83 -9.47
N PRO A 128 -1.60 12.60 -9.36
CA PRO A 128 -2.69 12.13 -10.19
C PRO A 128 -3.93 13.03 -9.98
N LEU A 129 -4.82 13.07 -10.98
CA LEU A 129 -6.05 13.86 -10.90
C LEU A 129 -6.85 13.53 -9.63
N PRO A 130 -7.50 14.54 -9.01
CA PRO A 130 -8.23 14.32 -7.78
C PRO A 130 -9.47 13.47 -8.04
N ILE A 131 -9.84 12.64 -7.08
CA ILE A 131 -11.08 11.90 -7.12
C ILE A 131 -12.16 12.76 -6.48
N GLY A 132 -13.02 13.32 -7.34
CA GLY A 132 -14.23 14.00 -6.91
C GLY A 132 -15.35 13.01 -6.60
N GLN A 133 -16.01 13.19 -5.46
CA GLN A 133 -17.20 12.46 -5.08
C GLN A 133 -18.28 13.44 -4.62
N MET A 134 -19.53 13.21 -5.04
CA MET A 134 -20.66 13.99 -4.55
C MET A 134 -21.80 13.09 -4.09
N LYS A 135 -22.51 13.53 -3.07
CA LYS A 135 -23.77 12.93 -2.60
C LYS A 135 -24.85 13.99 -2.75
N THR A 136 -25.72 13.79 -3.73
CA THR A 136 -26.81 14.71 -4.04
C THR A 136 -27.83 14.79 -2.90
N PRO A 137 -28.61 15.89 -2.80
CA PRO A 137 -29.67 16.01 -1.80
C PRO A 137 -30.63 14.82 -1.85
N GLY A 138 -30.88 14.19 -0.70
CA GLY A 138 -31.73 13.01 -0.60
C GLY A 138 -31.07 11.67 -0.99
N SER A 139 -29.86 11.68 -1.57
CA SER A 139 -29.08 10.46 -1.78
C SER A 139 -28.42 9.98 -0.48
N LYS A 140 -28.29 8.66 -0.33
CA LYS A 140 -27.54 8.03 0.77
C LYS A 140 -26.09 7.70 0.40
N LYS A 141 -25.73 7.78 -0.89
CA LYS A 141 -24.42 7.33 -1.40
C LYS A 141 -23.71 8.42 -2.15
N TYR A 142 -22.39 8.42 -2.04
CA TYR A 142 -21.50 9.19 -2.89
C TYR A 142 -21.40 8.54 -4.28
N ILE A 143 -21.34 9.38 -5.31
CA ILE A 143 -21.02 9.00 -6.69
C ILE A 143 -19.75 9.74 -7.12
N SER A 144 -18.91 9.07 -7.90
CA SER A 144 -17.71 9.68 -8.46
C SER A 144 -18.09 10.69 -9.54
N VAL A 145 -17.43 11.85 -9.53
CA VAL A 145 -17.60 12.90 -10.52
C VAL A 145 -16.21 13.37 -10.94
N PRO A 146 -15.96 13.50 -12.26
CA PRO A 146 -14.67 13.97 -12.75
C PRO A 146 -14.31 15.34 -12.17
N ALA A 147 -13.10 15.44 -11.65
CA ALA A 147 -12.56 16.66 -11.08
C ALA A 147 -11.14 16.88 -11.62
N VAL A 148 -10.78 18.15 -11.79
CA VAL A 148 -9.48 18.57 -12.30
C VAL A 148 -8.88 19.62 -11.37
N PHE A 149 -7.56 19.65 -11.25
CA PHE A 149 -6.88 20.78 -10.61
C PHE A 149 -7.00 22.01 -11.51
N LEU A 150 -7.21 23.18 -10.90
CA LEU A 150 -7.12 24.45 -11.60
C LEU A 150 -5.72 25.04 -11.39
N TYR A 151 -5.12 25.48 -12.48
CA TYR A 151 -3.79 26.08 -12.56
C TYR A 151 -3.91 27.55 -13.01
N ASP A 152 -2.93 28.41 -12.72
CA ASP A 152 -2.91 29.75 -13.31
C ASP A 152 -2.35 29.74 -14.73
N GLU A 153 -2.52 30.87 -15.40
CA GLU A 153 -1.99 31.19 -16.72
C GLU A 153 -0.46 31.00 -16.80
N ASP A 154 0.28 31.20 -15.71
CA ASP A 154 1.75 31.01 -15.66
C ASP A 154 2.17 29.54 -15.40
N GLY A 155 1.23 28.58 -15.36
CA GLY A 155 1.48 27.18 -14.99
C GLY A 155 1.84 26.98 -13.51
N THR A 156 2.19 28.05 -12.80
CA THR A 156 2.18 28.13 -11.34
C THR A 156 0.75 28.34 -10.87
N SER A 157 0.50 28.09 -9.60
CA SER A 157 -0.85 28.00 -9.07
C SER A 157 -1.24 29.24 -8.26
N ARG A 158 -2.45 29.78 -8.43
CA ARG A 158 -2.92 31.05 -7.83
C ARG A 158 -2.57 31.15 -6.38
N ALA A 159 -1.51 31.90 -6.08
CA ALA A 159 -1.07 32.27 -4.74
C ALA A 159 -1.15 31.14 -3.68
N GLY A 160 -0.97 29.88 -4.08
CA GLY A 160 -1.17 28.70 -3.22
C GLY A 160 -2.13 27.65 -3.81
N GLY A 161 -1.68 26.93 -4.83
CA GLY A 161 -2.43 25.99 -5.68
C GLY A 161 -3.22 24.91 -4.99
N ASN A 162 -4.41 25.29 -4.56
CA ASN A 162 -5.26 24.44 -3.77
C ASN A 162 -6.65 24.38 -4.38
N THR A 163 -6.87 24.67 -5.66
CA THR A 163 -8.24 24.71 -6.22
C THR A 163 -8.52 23.51 -7.12
N VAL A 164 -9.64 22.85 -6.87
CA VAL A 164 -10.17 21.77 -7.69
C VAL A 164 -11.51 22.21 -8.29
N LYS A 165 -11.71 21.88 -9.57
CA LYS A 165 -12.96 22.09 -10.28
C LYS A 165 -13.60 20.77 -10.68
N PHE A 166 -14.87 20.61 -10.35
CA PHE A 166 -15.68 19.53 -10.92
C PHE A 166 -16.03 19.88 -12.37
N LEU A 167 -15.89 18.90 -13.27
CA LEU A 167 -16.25 19.10 -14.68
C LEU A 167 -17.76 19.17 -14.89
N ASN A 168 -18.53 18.61 -13.95
CA ASN A 168 -19.99 18.65 -13.94
C ASN A 168 -20.49 19.60 -12.85
N SER A 169 -21.65 20.22 -13.06
CA SER A 169 -22.31 21.06 -12.05
C SER A 169 -22.64 20.25 -10.80
N VAL A 170 -22.31 20.79 -9.62
CA VAL A 170 -22.66 20.20 -8.33
C VAL A 170 -24.00 20.80 -7.86
N PRO A 171 -25.06 19.99 -7.64
CA PRO A 171 -26.33 20.50 -7.17
C PRO A 171 -26.23 21.14 -5.77
N ARG A 172 -26.97 22.23 -5.54
CA ARG A 172 -27.05 22.86 -4.21
C ARG A 172 -27.56 21.88 -3.17
N GLY A 173 -27.00 21.94 -1.97
CA GLY A 173 -27.29 21.03 -0.85
C GLY A 173 -26.57 19.68 -0.91
N SER A 174 -25.69 19.46 -1.89
CA SER A 174 -24.90 18.22 -1.96
C SER A 174 -23.77 18.18 -0.91
N ASP A 175 -23.42 16.99 -0.45
CA ASP A 175 -22.14 16.78 0.25
C ASP A 175 -21.07 16.43 -0.81
N VAL A 176 -19.91 17.07 -0.74
CA VAL A 176 -18.80 16.87 -1.68
C VAL A 176 -17.58 16.36 -0.91
N ARG A 177 -16.91 15.36 -1.46
CA ARG A 177 -15.65 14.80 -0.98
C ARG A 177 -14.62 14.89 -2.09
N LEU A 178 -13.45 15.44 -1.78
CA LEU A 178 -12.30 15.51 -2.66
C LEU A 178 -11.17 14.69 -2.07
N LEU A 179 -10.66 13.75 -2.85
CA LEU A 179 -9.53 12.91 -2.47
C LEU A 179 -8.35 13.21 -3.40
N TYR A 180 -7.17 13.49 -2.84
CA TYR A 180 -6.00 13.92 -3.63
C TYR A 180 -4.69 13.58 -2.93
N PHE A 181 -3.60 13.62 -3.69
CA PHE A 181 -2.24 13.45 -3.17
C PHE A 181 -1.74 14.79 -2.61
N PRO A 182 -1.60 14.95 -1.29
CA PRO A 182 -1.10 16.19 -0.70
C PRO A 182 0.42 16.36 -0.90
N ASP A 183 0.90 17.60 -0.93
CA ASP A 183 2.33 17.91 -1.00
C ASP A 183 3.01 17.75 0.37
N ALA A 184 3.72 16.64 0.53
CA ALA A 184 4.50 16.36 1.74
C ALA A 184 5.85 17.12 1.80
N SER A 185 6.31 17.70 0.69
CA SER A 185 7.54 18.49 0.65
C SER A 185 7.30 19.89 1.24
N GLY A 186 6.15 20.49 0.94
CA GLY A 186 5.71 21.77 1.48
C GLY A 186 5.06 21.69 2.87
N ASP A 187 4.38 20.58 3.21
CA ASP A 187 3.65 20.44 4.49
C ASP A 187 3.87 19.08 5.17
N SER A 188 4.69 19.05 6.22
CA SER A 188 5.01 17.82 6.96
C SER A 188 3.85 17.26 7.80
N SER A 189 2.75 17.99 7.97
CA SER A 189 1.57 17.55 8.73
C SER A 189 0.72 16.52 7.98
N VAL A 190 0.94 16.37 6.67
CA VAL A 190 0.29 15.36 5.82
C VAL A 190 1.01 14.00 5.88
N ILE A 191 2.18 13.95 6.51
CA ILE A 191 2.98 12.73 6.68
C ILE A 191 2.47 11.96 7.90
N MET A 192 2.10 10.71 7.67
CA MET A 192 1.78 9.75 8.72
C MET A 192 3.04 8.98 9.11
N ARG A 193 3.45 9.08 10.37
CA ARG A 193 4.66 8.43 10.88
C ARG A 193 4.30 7.27 11.80
N TYR A 194 4.88 6.11 11.53
CA TYR A 194 4.90 4.97 12.42
C TYR A 194 6.29 4.83 13.02
N TYR A 195 6.38 4.59 14.31
CA TYR A 195 7.66 4.25 14.95
C TYR A 195 7.46 3.40 16.19
N TRP A 196 8.47 2.60 16.50
CA TRP A 196 8.53 1.84 17.73
C TRP A 196 9.35 2.59 18.79
N ASP A 197 8.75 2.81 19.95
CA ASP A 197 9.45 3.33 21.12
C ASP A 197 9.95 2.18 21.98
N ARG A 198 11.28 2.04 22.06
CA ARG A 198 11.97 1.00 22.83
C ARG A 198 11.70 1.10 24.33
N ASN A 199 11.50 2.31 24.86
CA ASN A 199 11.33 2.52 26.29
C ASN A 199 9.94 2.06 26.75
N SER A 200 8.90 2.45 26.02
CA SER A 200 7.53 2.01 26.31
C SER A 200 7.20 0.63 25.73
N ARG A 201 8.03 0.10 24.82
CA ARG A 201 7.82 -1.17 24.08
C ARG A 201 6.50 -1.18 23.29
N LYS A 202 6.17 -0.04 22.68
CA LYS A 202 4.91 0.18 21.93
C LYS A 202 5.16 0.83 20.58
N ILE A 203 4.22 0.65 19.67
CA ILE A 203 4.21 1.30 18.36
C ILE A 203 3.27 2.49 18.41
N PHE A 204 3.79 3.64 17.98
CA PHE A 204 3.04 4.87 17.87
C PHE A 204 2.80 5.22 16.42
N ARG A 205 1.65 5.85 16.19
CA ARG A 205 1.30 6.54 14.95
C ARG A 205 1.15 8.02 15.25
N GLU A 206 1.83 8.85 14.47
CA GLU A 206 1.68 10.30 14.45
C GLU A 206 1.07 10.74 13.13
N TYR A 207 -0.12 11.35 13.19
CA TYR A 207 -0.81 11.86 12.01
C TYR A 207 -1.76 12.99 12.38
N ARG A 208 -1.86 14.03 11.53
CA ARG A 208 -2.74 15.20 11.75
C ARG A 208 -2.56 15.85 13.13
N GLY A 209 -1.31 15.93 13.60
CA GLY A 209 -0.95 16.52 14.90
C GLY A 209 -1.33 15.69 16.13
N ARG A 210 -1.77 14.44 15.93
CA ARG A 210 -2.09 13.50 17.02
C ARG A 210 -1.06 12.39 17.06
N LYS A 211 -0.57 12.09 18.27
CA LYS A 211 0.22 10.90 18.57
C LYS A 211 -0.67 9.91 19.31
N GLU A 212 -0.81 8.71 18.77
CA GLU A 212 -1.58 7.64 19.41
C GLU A 212 -0.84 6.31 19.36
N GLU A 213 -1.09 5.45 20.35
CA GLU A 213 -0.70 4.04 20.27
C GLU A 213 -1.54 3.39 19.17
N VAL A 214 -0.92 2.56 18.32
CA VAL A 214 -1.65 1.90 17.22
C VAL A 214 -2.79 1.07 17.81
N VAL A 215 -2.50 0.10 18.67
CA VAL A 215 -3.54 -0.69 19.36
C VAL A 215 -3.40 -0.54 20.88
N LYS A 216 -4.52 -0.58 21.60
CA LYS A 216 -4.50 -0.82 23.05
C LYS A 216 -4.03 -2.24 23.32
N TYR A 217 -2.85 -2.38 23.88
CA TYR A 217 -2.25 -3.66 24.22
C TYR A 217 -3.00 -4.36 25.35
N ASP A 218 -3.25 -5.67 25.20
CA ASP A 218 -3.66 -6.51 26.32
C ASP A 218 -2.62 -6.47 27.45
N ARG A 219 -3.06 -6.67 28.69
CA ARG A 219 -2.15 -6.67 29.86
C ARG A 219 -0.99 -7.64 29.62
N ASN A 220 0.24 -7.14 29.84
CA ASN A 220 1.51 -7.86 29.73
C ASN A 220 1.93 -8.27 28.30
N VAL A 221 1.34 -7.67 27.25
CA VAL A 221 1.83 -7.80 25.87
C VAL A 221 2.74 -6.61 25.54
N ASN A 222 3.97 -6.88 25.13
CA ASN A 222 4.95 -5.87 24.75
C ASN A 222 5.50 -6.12 23.34
N ILE A 223 5.91 -5.05 22.64
CA ILE A 223 6.70 -5.18 21.42
C ILE A 223 8.17 -5.27 21.78
N ALA A 224 8.79 -6.41 21.48
CA ALA A 224 10.19 -6.69 21.73
C ALA A 224 11.10 -6.13 20.62
N ASP A 225 10.62 -6.12 19.36
CA ASP A 225 11.33 -5.57 18.20
C ASP A 225 10.34 -5.17 17.11
N LEU A 226 10.67 -4.16 16.30
CA LEU A 226 9.96 -3.75 15.09
C LEU A 226 10.97 -3.31 14.04
N LYS A 227 10.84 -3.81 12.82
CA LYS A 227 11.64 -3.45 11.66
C LYS A 227 10.78 -3.19 10.46
N PHE A 228 11.08 -2.10 9.76
CA PHE A 228 10.60 -1.82 8.42
C PHE A 228 11.69 -2.19 7.42
N LEU A 229 11.33 -3.04 6.47
CA LEU A 229 12.16 -3.48 5.37
C LEU A 229 11.63 -2.84 4.09
N TYR A 230 12.52 -2.40 3.21
CA TYR A 230 12.14 -1.65 2.02
C TYR A 230 12.47 -2.46 0.79
N TYR A 231 11.56 -2.48 -0.18
CA TYR A 231 11.74 -3.26 -1.39
C TYR A 231 11.44 -2.42 -2.62
N ASP A 232 12.20 -2.71 -3.68
CA ASP A 232 11.88 -2.22 -5.01
C ASP A 232 10.78 -3.05 -5.67
N ASN A 233 10.41 -2.62 -6.88
CA ASN A 233 9.40 -3.24 -7.73
C ASN A 233 9.81 -4.63 -8.26
N LEU A 234 11.08 -4.99 -8.11
CA LEU A 234 11.65 -6.30 -8.44
C LEU A 234 11.76 -7.20 -7.19
N ASN A 235 11.24 -6.75 -6.04
CA ASN A 235 11.36 -7.38 -4.73
C ASN A 235 12.79 -7.49 -4.21
N ASN A 236 13.73 -6.68 -4.71
CA ASN A 236 15.05 -6.57 -4.10
C ASN A 236 14.93 -5.71 -2.85
N MET A 237 15.56 -6.17 -1.77
CA MET A 237 15.65 -5.39 -0.55
C MET A 237 16.56 -4.17 -0.77
N LEU A 238 16.04 -2.99 -0.48
CA LEU A 238 16.73 -1.73 -0.57
C LEU A 238 17.40 -1.39 0.76
N SER A 239 18.57 -0.76 0.67
CA SER A 239 19.20 -0.11 1.81
C SER A 239 18.39 1.10 2.24
N VAL A 240 18.29 1.32 3.55
CA VAL A 240 17.68 2.52 4.15
C VAL A 240 18.18 3.80 3.46
N GLY A 241 17.25 4.68 3.07
CA GLY A 241 17.54 5.96 2.43
C GLY A 241 17.41 6.01 0.89
N LYS A 242 17.35 4.86 0.18
CA LYS A 242 17.04 4.84 -1.26
C LYS A 242 15.53 4.88 -1.49
N LYS A 243 14.98 6.09 -1.70
CA LYS A 243 13.52 6.33 -1.84
C LYS A 243 12.98 6.18 -3.26
N SER A 244 13.79 6.47 -4.29
CA SER A 244 13.34 6.59 -5.70
C SER A 244 12.87 5.27 -6.34
N SER A 245 13.25 4.12 -5.77
CA SER A 245 12.87 2.80 -6.28
C SER A 245 11.91 2.05 -5.35
N LEU A 246 11.44 2.66 -4.26
CA LEU A 246 10.65 1.97 -3.23
C LEU A 246 9.21 1.75 -3.70
N SER A 247 8.78 0.49 -3.76
CA SER A 247 7.39 0.12 -4.13
C SER A 247 6.68 -0.76 -3.10
N ALA A 248 7.40 -1.21 -2.07
CA ALA A 248 6.81 -2.01 -1.01
C ALA A 248 7.57 -1.88 0.31
N VAL A 249 6.84 -2.15 1.39
CA VAL A 249 7.35 -2.16 2.76
C VAL A 249 7.03 -3.51 3.39
N GLY A 250 8.07 -4.20 3.85
CA GLY A 250 7.98 -5.29 4.80
C GLY A 250 7.91 -4.76 6.22
N ILE A 251 7.07 -5.35 7.05
CA ILE A 251 6.91 -5.03 8.46
C ILE A 251 7.17 -6.31 9.23
N ASP A 252 8.27 -6.35 9.95
CA ASP A 252 8.65 -7.47 10.81
C ASP A 252 8.59 -7.01 12.26
N PHE A 253 7.85 -7.71 13.11
CA PHE A 253 7.84 -7.37 14.52
C PHE A 253 7.67 -8.58 15.42
N ILE A 254 8.23 -8.45 16.62
CA ILE A 254 8.26 -9.48 17.64
C ILE A 254 7.43 -9.01 18.83
N VAL A 255 6.46 -9.83 19.23
CA VAL A 255 5.60 -9.60 20.38
C VAL A 255 5.95 -10.57 21.49
N GLU A 256 5.98 -10.07 22.72
CA GLU A 256 6.32 -10.82 23.92
C GLU A 256 5.16 -10.80 24.93
N LYS A 257 4.86 -11.97 25.51
CA LYS A 257 4.02 -12.10 26.72
C LYS A 257 4.57 -13.21 27.60
N ASN A 258 4.92 -12.90 28.86
CA ASN A 258 5.40 -13.89 29.84
C ASN A 258 6.53 -14.80 29.30
N ASN A 259 7.54 -14.22 28.64
CA ASN A 259 8.67 -14.91 27.98
C ASN A 259 8.29 -15.78 26.74
N VAL A 260 7.04 -15.75 26.29
CA VAL A 260 6.64 -16.32 25.00
C VAL A 260 6.82 -15.24 23.93
N LEU A 261 7.60 -15.55 22.90
CA LEU A 261 7.83 -14.67 21.75
C LEU A 261 7.05 -15.17 20.54
N ARG A 262 6.50 -14.23 19.78
CA ARG A 262 5.88 -14.47 18.48
C ARG A 262 6.35 -13.41 17.49
N GLU A 263 6.78 -13.87 16.33
CA GLU A 263 7.21 -13.04 15.23
C GLU A 263 6.11 -13.03 14.16
N LEU A 264 5.79 -11.85 13.67
CA LEU A 264 4.93 -11.67 12.51
C LEU A 264 5.65 -10.79 11.49
N SER A 265 5.58 -11.24 10.24
CA SER A 265 6.03 -10.51 9.06
C SER A 265 4.84 -10.25 8.17
N SER A 266 4.78 -9.07 7.59
CA SER A 266 3.81 -8.74 6.55
C SER A 266 4.46 -7.88 5.49
N PHE A 267 3.86 -7.89 4.30
CA PHE A 267 4.36 -7.17 3.15
C PHE A 267 3.23 -6.36 2.55
N VAL A 268 3.44 -5.05 2.46
CA VAL A 268 2.49 -4.12 1.87
C VAL A 268 3.12 -3.53 0.63
N SER A 269 2.50 -3.80 -0.51
CA SER A 269 2.84 -3.08 -1.73
C SER A 269 2.31 -1.66 -1.59
N ILE A 270 3.23 -0.70 -1.56
CA ILE A 270 2.93 0.72 -1.71
C ILE A 270 2.88 0.94 -3.22
N ARG A 271 1.88 0.33 -3.84
CA ARG A 271 1.45 0.85 -5.14
C ARG A 271 0.89 2.22 -4.81
N GLY A 272 1.21 3.23 -5.61
CA GLY A 272 0.32 4.37 -5.74
C GLY A 272 -1.04 3.85 -6.22
N LEU A 273 -1.83 3.27 -5.31
CA LEU A 273 -3.22 2.94 -5.52
C LEU A 273 -3.93 4.29 -5.69
N GLY A 274 -4.96 4.39 -6.51
CA GLY A 274 -6.06 3.45 -6.62
C GLY A 274 -5.87 2.27 -7.56
N GLY A 275 -5.72 1.09 -6.95
CA GLY A 275 -6.24 -0.14 -7.53
C GLY A 275 -7.71 0.06 -7.91
N ASN A 276 -8.09 -0.49 -9.06
CA ASN A 276 -9.40 -0.35 -9.70
C ASN A 276 -9.87 1.08 -10.08
N LEU A 277 -9.14 2.15 -9.74
CA LEU A 277 -9.57 3.54 -10.02
C LEU A 277 -8.72 4.26 -11.08
N GLY A 278 -7.69 3.60 -11.64
CA GLY A 278 -7.01 4.07 -12.84
C GLY A 278 -6.24 5.38 -12.66
N SER A 279 -5.69 5.62 -11.48
CA SER A 279 -4.82 6.76 -11.15
C SER A 279 -3.37 6.49 -11.57
N GLY A 280 -2.76 7.47 -12.23
CA GLY A 280 -1.39 7.41 -12.73
C GLY A 280 -0.35 7.46 -11.60
N LEU A 281 0.86 7.05 -11.96
CA LEU A 281 2.03 6.98 -11.11
C LEU A 281 2.87 8.24 -11.32
N ALA A 282 3.11 9.02 -10.26
CA ALA A 282 3.98 10.19 -10.35
C ALA A 282 5.42 9.77 -10.71
N LEU A 283 6.00 10.44 -11.69
CA LEU A 283 7.34 10.21 -12.19
C LEU A 283 8.37 11.00 -11.37
N ASN A 284 9.52 10.38 -11.14
CA ASN A 284 10.71 11.03 -10.61
C ASN A 284 11.90 10.67 -11.50
N GLU A 285 12.93 11.51 -11.52
CA GLU A 285 14.20 11.14 -12.16
C GLU A 285 14.79 9.87 -11.54
N GLU A 286 15.42 9.05 -12.36
CA GLU A 286 15.96 7.72 -12.02
C GLU A 286 14.93 6.67 -11.59
N MET A 287 13.64 7.00 -11.62
CA MET A 287 12.57 6.05 -11.33
C MET A 287 12.61 4.87 -12.29
N GLU A 288 12.55 3.64 -11.77
CA GLU A 288 12.42 2.41 -12.54
C GLU A 288 11.20 1.62 -12.07
N VAL A 289 10.33 1.23 -12.99
CA VAL A 289 9.15 0.41 -12.70
C VAL A 289 8.96 -0.69 -13.73
N LEU A 290 8.40 -1.81 -13.29
CA LEU A 290 7.95 -2.85 -14.21
C LEU A 290 6.56 -2.51 -14.71
N ILE A 291 6.38 -2.56 -16.02
CA ILE A 291 5.08 -2.43 -16.67
C ILE A 291 4.75 -3.76 -17.37
N PRO A 292 3.45 -4.07 -17.58
CA PRO A 292 3.08 -5.24 -18.39
C PRO A 292 3.64 -5.12 -19.81
N ASP A 293 3.66 -6.24 -20.54
CA ASP A 293 4.07 -6.21 -21.94
C ASP A 293 3.13 -5.33 -22.80
N SER A 294 3.60 -4.89 -23.96
CA SER A 294 2.81 -4.00 -24.84
C SER A 294 1.49 -4.62 -25.31
N LYS A 295 1.33 -5.95 -25.29
CA LYS A 295 0.11 -6.68 -25.66
C LYS A 295 -0.90 -6.75 -24.51
N GLN A 296 -0.42 -6.59 -23.28
CA GLN A 296 -1.17 -6.61 -22.05
C GLN A 296 -1.44 -5.21 -21.50
N ILE A 297 -1.04 -4.13 -22.20
CA ILE A 297 -1.37 -2.75 -21.81
C ILE A 297 -2.40 -2.17 -22.79
N ARG A 298 -3.53 -1.70 -22.26
CA ARG A 298 -4.56 -0.94 -23.00
C ARG A 298 -4.29 0.55 -23.04
N THR A 299 -3.56 1.10 -22.07
CA THR A 299 -3.20 2.52 -22.01
C THR A 299 -1.84 2.72 -21.35
N LEU A 300 -0.94 3.43 -22.04
CA LEU A 300 0.30 4.00 -21.50
C LEU A 300 0.28 5.48 -21.88
N ALA A 301 0.05 6.37 -20.92
CA ALA A 301 -0.06 7.80 -21.21
C ALA A 301 0.71 8.63 -20.17
N LEU A 302 1.46 9.61 -20.64
CA LEU A 302 2.03 10.68 -19.84
C LEU A 302 0.98 11.77 -19.67
N ASP A 303 0.74 12.20 -18.45
CA ASP A 303 -0.24 13.26 -18.13
C ASP A 303 0.20 14.02 -16.87
N ASN A 304 -0.56 15.04 -16.46
CA ASN A 304 -0.28 15.88 -15.29
C ASN A 304 1.15 16.46 -15.27
N ILE A 305 1.58 16.94 -16.43
CA ILE A 305 2.91 17.51 -16.65
C ILE A 305 2.96 18.93 -16.07
N TRP A 306 3.98 19.24 -15.27
CA TRP A 306 4.04 20.46 -14.47
C TRP A 306 5.43 21.09 -14.39
N GLY A 307 5.46 22.40 -14.13
CA GLY A 307 6.65 23.22 -13.98
C GLY A 307 7.56 23.17 -15.21
N ILE A 308 6.96 23.37 -16.38
CA ILE A 308 7.64 23.44 -17.66
C ILE A 308 8.28 24.83 -17.82
N SER A 309 9.56 24.84 -18.13
CA SER A 309 10.34 25.97 -18.62
C SER A 309 10.73 25.74 -20.08
N ASP A 310 11.24 26.77 -20.75
CA ASP A 310 11.80 26.62 -22.10
C ASP A 310 13.01 25.67 -22.08
N ASP A 311 13.09 24.81 -23.10
CA ASP A 311 14.13 23.79 -23.31
C ASP A 311 14.14 22.60 -22.32
N ASP A 312 13.10 22.46 -21.48
CA ASP A 312 12.94 21.31 -20.58
C ASP A 312 12.76 20.00 -21.34
N LYS A 313 13.29 18.90 -20.78
CA LYS A 313 13.18 17.55 -21.35
C LYS A 313 12.75 16.49 -20.35
N LEU A 314 12.08 15.47 -20.86
CA LEU A 314 11.83 14.20 -20.17
C LEU A 314 12.33 13.06 -21.05
N ASP A 315 13.31 12.32 -20.56
CA ASP A 315 13.85 11.13 -21.23
C ASP A 315 13.36 9.87 -20.50
N ILE A 316 12.74 8.98 -21.28
CA ILE A 316 12.19 7.70 -20.80
C ILE A 316 12.86 6.57 -21.57
N GLU A 317 13.37 5.57 -20.87
CA GLU A 317 13.83 4.31 -21.45
C GLU A 317 12.82 3.19 -21.18
N ILE A 318 12.52 2.41 -22.22
CA ILE A 318 11.68 1.21 -22.11
C ILE A 318 12.50 0.01 -22.62
N SER A 319 12.75 -0.96 -21.74
CA SER A 319 13.58 -2.13 -22.03
C SER A 319 12.82 -3.45 -21.89
N GLY A 320 13.02 -4.38 -22.83
CA GLY A 320 12.47 -5.74 -22.82
C GLY A 320 13.21 -6.67 -23.79
N TYR A 321 13.43 -7.94 -23.42
CA TYR A 321 14.18 -8.95 -24.21
C TYR A 321 15.48 -8.43 -24.87
N GLY A 322 16.29 -7.66 -24.13
CA GLY A 322 17.58 -7.14 -24.62
C GLY A 322 17.48 -5.99 -25.62
N ARG A 323 16.27 -5.48 -25.86
CA ARG A 323 15.98 -4.27 -26.65
C ARG A 323 15.72 -3.11 -25.69
N THR A 324 16.23 -1.92 -26.01
CA THR A 324 15.96 -0.69 -25.26
C THR A 324 15.56 0.41 -26.22
N TRP A 325 14.42 1.02 -25.95
CA TRP A 325 13.90 2.18 -26.65
C TRP A 325 14.08 3.40 -25.76
N LYS A 326 14.47 4.53 -26.34
CA LYS A 326 14.51 5.81 -25.62
C LYS A 326 13.52 6.77 -26.26
N ILE A 327 12.67 7.39 -25.46
CA ILE A 327 11.74 8.45 -25.86
C ILE A 327 12.22 9.73 -25.17
N SER A 328 12.60 10.72 -25.96
CA SER A 328 13.05 12.04 -25.49
C SER A 328 11.96 13.06 -25.84
N ILE A 329 11.27 13.60 -24.84
CA ILE A 329 10.15 14.54 -25.02
C ILE A 329 10.66 15.95 -24.72
N ASP A 330 10.44 16.87 -25.66
CA ASP A 330 10.84 18.27 -25.55
C ASP A 330 9.64 19.13 -25.10
N PHE A 331 9.86 19.96 -24.09
CA PHE A 331 8.88 20.90 -23.55
C PHE A 331 9.32 22.35 -23.72
N GLY A 332 8.36 23.26 -23.61
CA GLY A 332 8.62 24.69 -23.55
C GLY A 332 7.32 25.50 -23.54
N ILE A 333 7.46 26.81 -23.64
CA ILE A 333 6.33 27.74 -23.66
C ILE A 333 6.00 28.08 -25.11
N SER A 334 4.81 27.67 -25.58
CA SER A 334 4.32 28.02 -26.91
C SER A 334 3.25 29.11 -26.81
N GLY A 335 3.60 30.32 -27.25
CA GLY A 335 2.76 31.50 -27.03
C GLY A 335 2.77 31.90 -25.56
N ALA A 336 1.71 31.55 -24.83
CA ALA A 336 1.58 31.76 -23.37
C ALA A 336 1.20 30.47 -22.62
N GLU A 337 1.16 29.31 -23.29
CA GLU A 337 0.77 28.05 -22.65
C GLU A 337 1.95 27.05 -22.61
N PRO A 338 2.19 26.40 -21.46
CA PRO A 338 3.08 25.24 -21.36
C PRO A 338 2.69 24.15 -22.36
N SER A 339 3.66 23.69 -23.14
CA SER A 339 3.43 22.84 -24.30
C SER A 339 4.45 21.71 -24.41
N ILE A 340 4.02 20.60 -24.99
CA ILE A 340 4.91 19.57 -25.53
C ILE A 340 5.26 20.04 -26.94
N LEU A 341 6.53 20.37 -27.18
CA LEU A 341 7.02 20.88 -28.45
C LEU A 341 7.20 19.76 -29.48
N GLY A 342 7.57 18.57 -28.99
CA GLY A 342 7.82 17.40 -29.82
C GLY A 342 8.39 16.24 -29.01
N PHE A 343 8.74 15.17 -29.70
CA PHE A 343 9.47 14.06 -29.11
C PHE A 343 10.27 13.30 -30.17
N ASN A 344 11.32 12.63 -29.73
CA ASN A 344 12.14 11.72 -30.53
C ASN A 344 12.08 10.32 -29.93
N ILE A 345 12.07 9.31 -30.80
CA ILE A 345 12.19 7.90 -30.42
C ILE A 345 13.52 7.40 -31.00
N GLU A 346 14.32 6.78 -30.14
CA GLU A 346 15.62 6.22 -30.47
C GLU A 346 15.64 4.71 -30.23
N TYR A 347 16.23 3.97 -31.17
CA TYR A 347 16.45 2.53 -31.07
C TYR A 347 17.65 2.04 -31.91
N PRO A 348 18.67 1.42 -31.29
CA PRO A 348 18.97 1.51 -29.86
C PRO A 348 19.20 2.99 -29.44
N PRO A 349 19.31 3.30 -28.13
CA PRO A 349 19.57 4.68 -27.69
C PRO A 349 20.81 5.26 -28.39
N GLY A 350 20.68 6.49 -28.89
CA GLY A 350 21.65 7.15 -29.76
C GLY A 350 21.32 7.11 -31.26
N SER A 351 20.37 6.29 -31.70
CA SER A 351 19.91 6.20 -33.10
C SER A 351 18.45 6.61 -33.23
N VAL A 352 18.17 7.83 -33.67
CA VAL A 352 16.79 8.34 -33.84
C VAL A 352 16.10 7.60 -34.99
N VAL A 353 14.98 6.96 -34.67
CA VAL A 353 14.12 6.24 -35.64
C VAL A 353 12.83 6.99 -35.94
N TYR A 354 12.38 7.88 -35.05
CA TYR A 354 11.19 8.69 -35.27
C TYR A 354 11.31 10.05 -34.57
N THR A 355 10.75 11.08 -35.22
CA THR A 355 10.67 12.44 -34.69
C THR A 355 9.31 13.02 -34.96
N ASN A 356 8.67 13.56 -33.92
CA ASN A 356 7.46 14.34 -34.02
C ASN A 356 7.73 15.77 -33.57
N LYS A 357 7.38 16.76 -34.40
CA LYS A 357 7.53 18.20 -34.08
C LYS A 357 6.18 18.91 -33.90
N ARG A 358 5.10 18.15 -33.67
CA ARG A 358 3.75 18.71 -33.53
C ARG A 358 3.58 19.22 -32.11
N ILE A 359 3.53 20.55 -32.00
CA ILE A 359 3.24 21.24 -30.75
C ILE A 359 1.83 20.89 -30.28
N ARG A 360 1.70 20.55 -28.99
CA ARG A 360 0.43 20.27 -28.33
C ARG A 360 0.44 20.82 -26.90
N PRO A 361 -0.71 21.32 -26.38
CA PRO A 361 -0.78 21.83 -25.01
C PRO A 361 -0.44 20.71 -24.00
N ALA A 362 0.40 21.01 -22.99
CA ALA A 362 0.85 20.01 -22.01
C ALA A 362 -0.31 19.35 -21.25
N LYS A 363 -1.40 20.10 -21.01
CA LYS A 363 -2.67 19.62 -20.42
C LYS A 363 -3.36 18.47 -21.19
N SER A 364 -2.94 18.21 -22.44
CA SER A 364 -3.49 17.12 -23.25
C SER A 364 -2.78 15.79 -23.02
N GLY A 365 -1.64 15.81 -22.33
CA GLY A 365 -0.77 14.64 -22.15
C GLY A 365 -0.17 14.11 -23.45
N LEU A 366 0.44 12.93 -23.36
CA LEU A 366 1.01 12.18 -24.47
C LEU A 366 0.70 10.70 -24.33
N ASN A 367 0.05 10.10 -25.34
CA ASN A 367 -0.15 8.65 -25.39
C ASN A 367 1.14 7.99 -25.89
N LEU A 368 1.80 7.23 -25.02
CA LEU A 368 3.05 6.55 -25.31
C LEU A 368 2.86 5.20 -26.02
N LEU A 369 1.64 4.61 -26.01
CA LEU A 369 1.35 3.43 -26.85
C LEU A 369 1.17 3.80 -28.33
N LYS A 370 0.73 5.04 -28.60
CA LYS A 370 0.41 5.52 -29.94
C LYS A 370 1.13 6.84 -30.19
N LEU A 371 2.42 6.75 -30.47
CA LEU A 371 3.27 7.90 -30.74
C LEU A 371 3.26 8.36 -32.21
N GLY A 372 2.25 7.94 -33.00
CA GLY A 372 2.09 8.23 -34.43
C GLY A 372 0.80 8.98 -34.81
N ASN A 373 0.59 9.15 -36.11
CA ASN A 373 -0.60 9.78 -36.71
C ASN A 373 -1.62 8.68 -37.05
N ASP A 374 -2.93 8.90 -36.86
CA ASP A 374 -4.00 8.02 -37.40
C ASP A 374 -4.05 8.00 -38.96
N TYR A 375 -3.09 8.67 -39.62
CA TYR A 375 -3.05 8.97 -41.06
C TYR A 375 -1.76 8.57 -41.77
N TYR A 376 -0.75 8.08 -41.05
CA TYR A 376 0.43 7.48 -41.68
C TYR A 376 0.26 5.97 -41.59
N ASP A 377 0.08 5.37 -42.77
CA ASP A 377 0.14 3.94 -42.97
C ASP A 377 1.62 3.57 -42.97
N TYR A 378 2.12 3.03 -41.86
CA TYR A 378 3.51 2.63 -41.73
C TYR A 378 3.75 1.26 -42.40
N ASP A 379 2.67 0.57 -42.83
CA ASP A 379 2.68 -0.67 -43.63
C ASP A 379 3.49 -0.55 -44.93
N ASP A 380 3.69 0.66 -45.46
CA ASP A 380 4.43 0.92 -46.71
C ASP A 380 5.97 1.03 -46.54
N ASP A 381 6.48 1.07 -45.31
CA ASP A 381 7.92 1.15 -45.03
C ASP A 381 8.45 -0.23 -44.59
N ALA A 382 9.02 -0.99 -45.52
CA ALA A 382 9.40 -2.41 -45.34
C ALA A 382 10.39 -2.69 -44.20
N ASN A 383 10.90 -1.67 -43.51
CA ASN A 383 11.85 -1.76 -42.40
C ASN A 383 11.29 -1.22 -41.06
N VAL A 384 10.03 -0.79 -41.00
CA VAL A 384 9.42 -0.24 -39.79
C VAL A 384 8.24 -1.12 -39.41
N GLU A 385 8.32 -1.79 -38.26
CA GLU A 385 7.16 -2.47 -37.70
C GLU A 385 6.26 -1.39 -37.03
N ASP A 386 5.01 -1.28 -37.49
CA ASP A 386 3.95 -0.33 -37.08
C ASP A 386 3.67 -0.25 -35.58
N ILE A 387 4.13 -1.24 -34.84
CA ILE A 387 3.96 -1.35 -33.40
C ILE A 387 5.34 -1.59 -32.82
N VAL A 388 5.80 -0.69 -31.96
CA VAL A 388 6.94 -0.97 -31.08
C VAL A 388 6.51 -2.07 -30.10
N ASP A 389 6.62 -3.33 -30.52
CA ASP A 389 6.33 -4.49 -29.68
C ASP A 389 7.46 -4.64 -28.66
N VAL A 390 7.29 -3.97 -27.52
CA VAL A 390 8.06 -4.30 -26.32
C VAL A 390 7.36 -5.48 -25.65
N SER A 391 7.75 -6.68 -26.07
CA SER A 391 7.36 -7.94 -25.44
C SER A 391 8.43 -8.37 -24.44
N GLY A 392 8.02 -9.13 -23.41
CA GLY A 392 8.89 -9.45 -22.27
C GLY A 392 8.10 -10.06 -21.12
N GLU A 393 8.65 -11.06 -20.43
CA GLU A 393 8.17 -11.41 -19.08
C GLU A 393 8.39 -10.24 -18.09
N GLU A 394 9.40 -9.40 -18.34
CA GLU A 394 9.72 -8.19 -17.56
C GLU A 394 10.02 -7.01 -18.49
N VAL A 395 9.05 -6.11 -18.68
CA VAL A 395 9.27 -4.83 -19.38
C VAL A 395 9.58 -3.75 -18.34
N LYS A 396 10.77 -3.13 -18.46
CA LYS A 396 11.24 -2.07 -17.57
C LYS A 396 10.97 -0.71 -18.18
N PHE A 397 10.32 0.17 -17.43
CA PHE A 397 10.17 1.59 -17.71
C PHE A 397 11.08 2.37 -16.78
N ARG A 398 11.95 3.22 -17.32
CA ARG A 398 12.89 4.02 -16.54
C ARG A 398 12.86 5.48 -16.98
N VAL A 399 12.81 6.40 -16.03
CA VAL A 399 13.01 7.83 -16.29
C VAL A 399 14.50 8.13 -16.16
N THR A 400 15.17 8.51 -17.24
CA THR A 400 16.62 8.78 -17.25
C THR A 400 16.98 10.25 -17.12
N ARG A 401 16.03 11.14 -17.43
CA ARG A 401 16.16 12.58 -17.21
C ARG A 401 14.78 13.19 -17.04
N MET A 402 14.64 14.14 -16.13
CA MET A 402 13.39 14.88 -15.93
C MET A 402 13.71 16.31 -15.48
N ASP A 403 13.71 17.25 -16.43
CA ASP A 403 13.95 18.67 -16.14
C ASP A 403 12.69 19.38 -15.64
N ILE A 404 11.53 18.91 -16.10
CA ILE A 404 10.21 19.40 -15.66
C ILE A 404 10.00 19.11 -14.18
N SER A 405 9.25 19.98 -13.50
CA SER A 405 9.01 19.81 -12.05
C SER A 405 8.23 18.55 -11.72
N ALA A 406 7.30 18.11 -12.58
CA ALA A 406 6.53 16.89 -12.32
C ALA A 406 5.82 16.32 -13.57
N ALA A 407 5.50 15.02 -13.55
CA ALA A 407 4.63 14.35 -14.52
C ALA A 407 4.09 13.04 -13.91
N ALA A 408 3.04 12.46 -14.51
CA ALA A 408 2.52 11.15 -14.12
C ALA A 408 2.37 10.21 -15.32
N ILE A 409 2.65 8.92 -15.11
CA ILE A 409 2.44 7.85 -16.09
C ILE A 409 1.21 7.02 -15.72
N PHE A 410 0.28 6.90 -16.65
CA PHE A 410 -0.92 6.07 -16.51
C PHE A 410 -0.72 4.76 -17.25
N VAL A 411 -0.66 3.66 -16.50
CA VAL A 411 -0.56 2.30 -17.03
C VAL A 411 -1.85 1.55 -16.75
N ARG A 412 -2.58 1.12 -17.79
CA ARG A 412 -3.76 0.25 -17.66
C ARG A 412 -3.56 -1.06 -18.41
N PRO A 413 -3.64 -2.21 -17.71
CA PRO A 413 -3.69 -3.52 -18.37
C PRO A 413 -4.96 -3.74 -19.22
#